data_AF-A0AAJ6QWZ8-F1
#
_entry.id   AF-A0AAJ6QWZ8-F1
#
_cell.length_a   1.000
_cell.length_b   1.000
_cell.length_c   1.000
_cell.angle_alpha   90.00
_cell.angle_beta   90.00
_cell.angle_gamma   90.00
#
_symmetry.space_group_name_H-M   'P 1'
#
loop_
_entity.id
_entity.type
_entity.pdbx_description
1 polymer ?
#
loop_
_entity_poly.entity_id
_entity_poly.type
_entity_poly.pdbx_seq_one_letter_code
_entity_poly.pdbx_strand_id
1 'polypeptide(L)'
;MSYYVDRMPTYQPNTMVYPDQRVESIYAEVIEPAKSSSNKKYIAAVVAALLLVVASVAMTLLILSGAFNQTQPEPVLGRAEQLIESTQVPLPRVNSYVVVSKQPQPRKPIALRQLRYNRMSSTVETPVPTTAEPVSQLPAVNGIFWSDAAESSVPAGFHSRQATHWKAAVKAATIVDIREGCGRMQNRLVELNDQVLSCARYRPNNDQMQGELFSFYLAQLLGIPNVVPVVATRAVGKQWSDVIPKIQQARWQPGRPVLLSRYIDGLEPAFIPEMLRDKNRHLHPSDVKNMTRSQIQELVQWSDLILFDYITANLDRVVNNLYNLQWNPDMMSSPAHNLLRNPKTGLLVFVDNESGLVHGYRLLEKYNVYHKSLLQALCVFRKQTIASIRRLVNLSPEELTQLLQKSFQANSPNMDGYLPFLPHKSIDILRQRLRHVEEQVEKCEAQYTPL
;
A
#
# COMPACT_ATOMS: atom_id res chain seq x y z
N MET A 1 19.10 7.95 49.61
CA MET A 1 17.89 7.18 49.27
C MET A 1 16.93 8.11 48.57
N SER A 2 16.91 8.07 47.23
CA SER A 2 16.21 9.05 46.39
C SER A 2 15.18 8.31 45.54
N TYR A 3 13.95 8.83 45.55
CA TYR A 3 12.78 8.28 44.85
C TYR A 3 12.90 8.54 43.33
N TYR A 4 12.77 7.49 42.53
CA TYR A 4 12.58 7.58 41.08
C TYR A 4 11.08 7.57 40.78
N VAL A 5 10.60 8.65 40.16
CA VAL A 5 9.25 8.79 39.62
C VAL A 5 9.32 8.43 38.13
N ASP A 6 8.73 7.29 37.76
CA ASP A 6 8.69 6.85 36.38
C ASP A 6 7.53 7.55 35.63
N ARG A 7 7.88 8.29 34.58
CA ARG A 7 6.93 8.93 33.67
C ARG A 7 6.53 7.91 32.61
N MET A 8 5.24 7.52 32.59
CA MET A 8 4.68 6.80 31.43
C MET A 8 4.63 7.72 30.19
N PRO A 9 5.04 7.23 29.01
CA PRO A 9 4.88 7.98 27.76
C PRO A 9 3.43 7.90 27.27
N THR A 10 2.85 9.05 26.97
CA THR A 10 1.57 9.20 26.26
C THR A 10 1.69 8.73 24.81
N TYR A 11 0.91 7.73 24.44
CA TYR A 11 0.84 7.17 23.10
C TYR A 11 0.09 8.15 22.16
N GLN A 12 0.78 8.65 21.14
CA GLN A 12 0.14 9.31 19.98
C GLN A 12 0.01 8.30 18.83
N PRO A 13 -1.08 8.33 18.03
CA PRO A 13 -1.28 7.41 16.92
C PRO A 13 -0.40 7.85 15.73
N ASN A 14 0.87 7.45 15.77
CA ASN A 14 1.76 7.53 14.62
C ASN A 14 1.57 6.29 13.76
N THR A 15 1.29 6.49 12.47
CA THR A 15 1.57 5.52 11.40
C THR A 15 2.93 4.89 11.65
N MET A 16 2.98 3.56 11.80
CA MET A 16 4.22 2.84 12.10
C MET A 16 5.24 3.07 10.99
N VAL A 17 6.28 3.86 11.31
CA VAL A 17 7.61 3.71 10.74
C VAL A 17 8.25 2.59 11.54
N TYR A 18 8.50 1.43 10.90
CA TYR A 18 9.24 0.35 11.53
C TYR A 18 10.63 0.87 11.95
N PRO A 19 11.07 0.64 13.20
CA PRO A 19 12.44 0.92 13.59
C PRO A 19 13.37 -0.10 12.93
N ASP A 20 14.21 0.39 12.02
CA ASP A 20 15.50 -0.15 11.59
C ASP A 20 15.63 -1.68 11.38
N GLN A 21 14.60 -2.31 10.83
CA GLN A 21 14.78 -3.52 10.03
C GLN A 21 14.78 -3.10 8.57
N ARG A 22 15.83 -3.48 7.82
CA ARG A 22 15.86 -3.34 6.36
C ARG A 22 14.78 -4.23 5.73
N VAL A 23 13.52 -3.81 5.85
CA VAL A 23 12.44 -4.30 5.01
C VAL A 23 12.59 -3.50 3.72
N GLU A 24 13.18 -4.12 2.70
CA GLU A 24 13.13 -3.55 1.36
C GLU A 24 11.66 -3.45 0.96
N SER A 25 11.11 -2.23 1.03
CA SER A 25 9.76 -2.00 0.51
C SER A 25 9.80 -2.39 -0.97
N ILE A 26 8.79 -3.12 -1.47
CA ILE A 26 8.75 -3.54 -2.88
C ILE A 26 8.81 -2.32 -3.83
N TYR A 27 8.53 -1.12 -3.33
CA TYR A 27 8.69 0.15 -4.04
C TYR A 27 10.14 0.61 -4.24
N ALA A 28 11.10 0.11 -3.46
CA ALA A 28 12.52 0.46 -3.58
C ALA A 28 13.18 -0.24 -4.78
N GLU A 29 12.66 -1.40 -5.22
CA GLU A 29 13.20 -2.15 -6.36
C GLU A 29 12.73 -1.62 -7.74
N VAL A 30 11.76 -0.70 -7.80
CA VAL A 30 11.17 -0.22 -9.08
C VAL A 30 11.46 1.27 -9.33
N ILE A 31 12.68 1.69 -9.06
CA ILE A 31 13.31 2.79 -9.82
C ILE A 31 14.29 2.13 -10.79
N GLU A 32 13.76 1.50 -11.85
CA GLU A 32 14.63 1.12 -12.97
C GLU A 32 14.97 2.38 -13.77
N PRO A 33 16.27 2.63 -14.06
CA PRO A 33 16.65 3.56 -15.10
C PRO A 33 16.13 3.00 -16.44
N ALA A 34 15.72 3.90 -17.33
CA ALA A 34 15.17 3.57 -18.65
C ALA A 34 15.92 2.40 -19.33
N LYS A 35 15.15 1.43 -19.84
CA LYS A 35 15.64 0.27 -20.60
C LYS A 35 16.64 0.71 -21.69
N SER A 36 17.93 0.49 -21.44
CA SER A 36 19.00 0.64 -22.44
C SER A 36 19.19 -0.69 -23.17
N SER A 37 18.50 -0.85 -24.29
CA SER A 37 18.91 -1.81 -25.31
C SER A 37 20.00 -1.19 -26.19
N SER A 38 21.19 -0.88 -25.63
CA SER A 38 22.41 -0.59 -26.43
C SER A 38 23.72 -0.55 -25.61
N ASN A 39 23.88 -1.37 -24.56
CA ASN A 39 25.05 -1.23 -23.69
C ASN A 39 26.38 -1.77 -24.24
N LYS A 40 26.40 -2.62 -25.28
CA LYS A 40 27.69 -3.12 -25.83
C LYS A 40 28.45 -2.04 -26.61
N LYS A 41 27.74 -1.19 -27.37
CA LYS A 41 28.36 -0.09 -28.12
C LYS A 41 28.80 1.06 -27.21
N TYR A 42 28.02 1.34 -26.16
CA TYR A 42 28.35 2.39 -25.19
C TYR A 42 29.56 2.01 -24.33
N ILE A 43 29.63 0.77 -23.83
CA ILE A 43 30.80 0.29 -23.09
C ILE A 43 32.05 0.31 -23.98
N ALA A 44 31.95 -0.14 -25.24
CA ALA A 44 33.07 -0.06 -26.17
C ALA A 44 33.52 1.39 -26.44
N ALA A 45 32.58 2.34 -26.59
CA ALA A 45 32.89 3.75 -26.77
C ALA A 45 33.56 4.37 -25.53
N VAL A 46 33.09 4.04 -24.32
CA VAL A 46 33.68 4.54 -23.06
C VAL A 46 35.08 3.95 -22.84
N VAL A 47 35.29 2.67 -23.14
CA VAL A 47 36.62 2.04 -23.06
C VAL A 47 37.57 2.66 -24.08
N ALA A 48 37.13 2.91 -25.33
CA ALA A 48 37.93 3.58 -26.34
C ALA A 48 38.31 5.01 -25.92
N ALA A 49 37.37 5.76 -25.34
CA ALA A 49 37.63 7.10 -24.83
C ALA A 49 38.65 7.11 -23.67
N LEU A 50 38.55 6.15 -22.74
CA LEU A 50 39.52 5.99 -21.65
C LEU A 50 40.92 5.66 -22.19
N LEU A 51 41.04 4.79 -23.19
CA LEU A 51 42.32 4.46 -23.81
C LEU A 51 42.95 5.67 -24.51
N LEU A 52 42.15 6.53 -25.15
CA LEU A 52 42.63 7.77 -25.77
C LEU A 52 43.15 8.77 -24.73
N VAL A 53 42.47 8.89 -23.58
CA VAL A 53 42.93 9.75 -22.47
C VAL A 53 44.25 9.24 -21.91
N VAL A 54 44.39 7.92 -21.68
CA VAL A 54 45.65 7.32 -21.20
C VAL A 54 46.78 7.55 -22.21
N ALA A 55 46.52 7.36 -23.51
CA ALA A 55 47.50 7.61 -24.56
C ALA A 55 47.90 9.10 -24.63
N SER A 56 46.95 10.02 -24.47
CA SER A 56 47.23 11.46 -24.42
C SER A 56 48.11 11.84 -23.23
N VAL A 57 47.85 11.30 -22.04
CA VAL A 57 48.67 11.53 -20.84
C VAL A 57 50.07 10.95 -21.01
N ALA A 58 50.19 9.73 -21.55
CA ALA A 58 51.48 9.11 -21.83
C ALA A 58 52.30 9.90 -22.84
N MET A 59 51.67 10.41 -23.91
CA MET A 59 52.35 11.25 -24.91
C MET A 59 52.81 12.59 -24.31
N THR A 60 51.99 13.19 -23.44
CA THR A 60 52.34 14.42 -22.72
C THR A 60 53.53 14.20 -21.78
N LEU A 61 53.57 13.07 -21.07
CA LEU A 61 54.71 12.69 -20.23
C LEU A 61 55.97 12.43 -21.05
N LEU A 62 55.85 11.82 -22.23
CA LEU A 62 56.98 11.63 -23.15
C LEU A 62 57.54 12.98 -23.63
N ILE A 63 56.68 13.93 -24.01
CA ILE A 63 57.10 15.27 -24.43
C ILE A 63 57.80 16.01 -23.28
N LEU A 64 57.25 15.94 -22.05
CA LEU A 64 57.87 16.57 -20.88
C LEU A 64 59.21 15.91 -20.49
N SER A 65 59.33 14.58 -20.64
CA SER A 65 60.59 13.88 -20.39
C SER A 65 61.66 14.15 -21.46
N GLY A 66 61.26 14.50 -22.68
CA GLY A 66 62.18 14.92 -23.75
C GLY A 66 62.67 16.37 -23.62
N ALA A 67 61.96 17.22 -22.86
CA ALA A 67 62.28 18.64 -22.70
C ALA A 67 63.26 18.93 -21.55
N PHE A 68 63.61 17.95 -20.70
CA PHE A 68 64.43 18.16 -19.50
C PHE A 68 65.89 17.70 -19.61
N ASN A 69 66.42 17.62 -20.84
CA ASN A 69 67.82 17.25 -21.05
C ASN A 69 68.64 18.44 -21.58
N GLN A 70 68.66 19.55 -20.83
CA GLN A 70 69.71 20.59 -20.93
C GLN A 70 69.61 21.56 -19.76
N THR A 71 70.47 21.37 -18.77
CA THR A 71 71.39 22.36 -18.14
C THR A 71 71.68 21.99 -16.68
N GLN A 72 72.97 22.06 -16.37
CA GLN A 72 73.64 21.54 -15.19
C GLN A 72 73.49 22.44 -13.93
N PRO A 73 73.85 21.90 -12.75
CA PRO A 73 73.53 22.42 -11.42
C PRO A 73 74.73 23.10 -10.73
N GLU A 74 74.50 23.75 -9.57
CA GLU A 74 75.37 23.83 -8.36
C GLU A 74 74.88 24.96 -7.40
N PRO A 75 75.25 24.99 -6.10
CA PRO A 75 74.64 24.17 -5.03
C PRO A 75 74.24 25.06 -3.82
N VAL A 76 73.73 24.49 -2.72
CA VAL A 76 74.05 24.86 -1.31
C VAL A 76 73.26 23.93 -0.36
N LEU A 77 74.03 23.16 0.43
CA LEU A 77 73.87 22.75 1.85
C LEU A 77 72.45 22.81 2.47
N GLY A 78 71.90 21.81 3.18
CA GLY A 78 72.49 20.66 3.85
C GLY A 78 71.98 20.56 5.30
N ARG A 79 71.16 19.50 5.57
CA ARG A 79 70.88 18.80 6.86
C ARG A 79 69.81 19.43 7.80
N ALA A 80 68.57 18.90 7.87
CA ALA A 80 68.02 17.73 8.60
C ALA A 80 67.79 18.03 10.12
N GLU A 81 66.65 17.77 10.77
CA GLU A 81 65.82 16.55 10.82
C GLU A 81 64.38 16.80 11.38
N GLN A 82 63.46 15.94 10.93
CA GLN A 82 62.30 15.30 11.61
C GLN A 82 61.11 16.13 12.15
N LEU A 83 59.93 15.90 11.55
CA LEU A 83 58.78 15.26 12.24
C LEU A 83 57.69 14.85 11.23
N ILE A 84 57.23 13.60 11.36
CA ILE A 84 56.19 12.96 10.57
C ILE A 84 54.83 13.35 11.16
N GLU A 85 53.94 13.98 10.39
CA GLU A 85 52.49 13.87 10.64
C GLU A 85 51.67 14.04 9.36
N SER A 86 50.76 13.10 9.15
CA SER A 86 49.93 12.89 7.97
C SER A 86 48.70 13.81 7.99
N THR A 87 48.59 14.72 7.03
CA THR A 87 47.42 15.59 6.86
C THR A 87 46.43 14.94 5.89
N GLN A 88 45.39 14.30 6.41
CA GLN A 88 44.17 13.99 5.66
C GLN A 88 43.22 15.21 5.69
N VAL A 89 42.69 15.53 4.51
CA VAL A 89 41.72 16.60 4.22
C VAL A 89 40.36 16.25 4.84
N PRO A 90 39.72 17.13 5.64
CA PRO A 90 38.39 16.86 6.20
C PRO A 90 37.26 17.29 5.25
N LEU A 91 36.32 16.38 5.04
CA LEU A 91 35.00 16.62 4.44
C LEU A 91 34.10 17.43 5.39
N PRO A 92 33.19 18.28 4.87
CA PRO A 92 32.37 19.16 5.69
C PRO A 92 31.23 18.42 6.39
N ARG A 93 31.16 18.57 7.72
CA ARG A 93 29.99 18.24 8.55
C ARG A 93 28.94 19.35 8.41
N VAL A 94 27.76 19.02 7.92
CA VAL A 94 26.58 19.89 8.04
C VAL A 94 25.85 19.52 9.33
N ASN A 95 26.04 20.36 10.36
CA ASN A 95 25.13 20.44 11.49
C ASN A 95 23.95 21.34 11.10
N SER A 96 22.75 20.79 11.02
CA SER A 96 21.50 21.56 11.05
C SER A 96 20.65 21.07 12.22
N TYR A 97 20.84 21.71 13.37
CA TYR A 97 19.86 21.72 14.44
C TYR A 97 18.68 22.60 14.01
N VAL A 98 17.47 22.03 13.97
CA VAL A 98 16.24 22.82 13.87
C VAL A 98 15.58 22.86 15.25
N VAL A 99 15.47 24.08 15.76
CA VAL A 99 14.85 24.47 17.02
C VAL A 99 13.36 24.13 17.00
N VAL A 100 12.91 23.31 17.95
CA VAL A 100 11.48 23.09 18.22
C VAL A 100 10.92 24.34 18.90
N SER A 101 10.16 25.12 18.14
CA SER A 101 9.44 26.29 18.63
C SER A 101 8.11 25.90 19.29
N LYS A 102 7.75 26.68 20.31
CA LYS A 102 6.69 26.51 21.31
C LYS A 102 5.29 26.21 20.76
N GLN A 103 4.59 25.34 21.51
CA GLN A 103 3.17 24.99 21.41
C GLN A 103 2.23 26.20 21.25
N PRO A 104 1.19 26.11 20.41
CA PRO A 104 -0.01 26.92 20.56
C PRO A 104 -1.03 26.22 21.47
N GLN A 105 -1.56 26.99 22.41
CA GLN A 105 -2.56 26.58 23.40
C GLN A 105 -3.87 26.07 22.78
N PRO A 106 -4.59 25.15 23.46
CA PRO A 106 -5.91 24.69 23.01
C PRO A 106 -6.94 25.82 23.14
N ARG A 107 -7.54 26.23 22.02
CA ARG A 107 -8.72 27.11 22.04
C ARG A 107 -9.96 26.30 22.42
N LYS A 108 -10.75 26.88 23.35
CA LYS A 108 -11.99 26.31 23.88
C LYS A 108 -13.00 26.02 22.76
N PRO A 109 -13.69 24.86 22.78
CA PRO A 109 -14.79 24.61 21.85
C PRO A 109 -15.97 25.53 22.18
N ILE A 110 -16.50 26.20 21.15
CA ILE A 110 -17.79 26.88 21.19
C ILE A 110 -18.88 25.80 21.21
N ALA A 111 -19.79 25.92 22.18
CA ALA A 111 -20.81 24.93 22.49
C ALA A 111 -21.71 24.61 21.29
N LEU A 112 -21.65 23.37 20.81
CA LEU A 112 -22.74 22.75 20.07
C LEU A 112 -23.63 21.98 21.05
N ARG A 113 -24.89 22.39 21.06
CA ARG A 113 -26.01 21.90 21.88
C ARG A 113 -26.23 20.41 21.59
N GLN A 114 -25.60 19.54 22.39
CA GLN A 114 -25.85 18.10 22.36
C GLN A 114 -27.18 17.78 23.03
N LEU A 115 -28.00 16.99 22.34
CA LEU A 115 -29.14 16.29 22.92
C LEU A 115 -28.62 15.38 24.05
N ARG A 116 -29.20 15.59 25.24
CA ARG A 116 -28.94 14.84 26.48
C ARG A 116 -29.11 13.33 26.25
N TYR A 117 -28.08 12.57 26.57
CA TYR A 117 -28.24 11.22 27.12
C TYR A 117 -27.37 11.14 28.37
N ASN A 118 -27.99 10.77 29.50
CA ASN A 118 -27.43 10.93 30.83
C ASN A 118 -26.23 10.02 31.09
N ARG A 119 -25.29 10.58 31.85
CA ARG A 119 -24.06 9.99 32.37
C ARG A 119 -24.30 9.49 33.80
N MET A 120 -24.08 8.20 34.05
CA MET A 120 -23.68 7.59 35.33
C MET A 120 -22.87 6.35 34.95
N SER A 121 -21.77 5.95 35.58
CA SER A 121 -20.88 6.46 36.61
C SER A 121 -19.58 5.68 36.36
N SER A 122 -18.42 6.32 36.48
CA SER A 122 -17.13 5.66 36.28
C SER A 122 -16.80 4.77 37.47
N THR A 123 -17.04 3.47 37.35
CA THR A 123 -16.40 2.46 38.18
C THR A 123 -15.15 1.96 37.46
N VAL A 124 -14.03 1.96 38.20
CA VAL A 124 -12.77 1.33 37.80
C VAL A 124 -13.06 -0.14 37.52
N GLU A 125 -13.06 -0.52 36.24
CA GLU A 125 -13.19 -1.93 35.84
C GLU A 125 -11.89 -2.66 36.15
N THR A 126 -11.92 -3.45 37.21
CA THR A 126 -11.05 -4.62 37.38
C THR A 126 -11.14 -5.50 36.13
N PRO A 127 -10.04 -6.17 35.71
CA PRO A 127 -10.04 -7.01 34.53
C PRO A 127 -11.05 -8.14 34.70
N VAL A 128 -12.12 -8.09 33.92
CA VAL A 128 -13.10 -9.18 33.83
C VAL A 128 -12.37 -10.38 33.20
N PRO A 129 -12.46 -11.59 33.78
CA PRO A 129 -11.92 -12.79 33.16
C PRO A 129 -12.54 -12.94 31.77
N THR A 130 -11.72 -12.97 30.73
CA THR A 130 -12.15 -13.17 29.34
C THR A 130 -12.76 -14.56 29.23
N THR A 131 -14.07 -14.70 29.45
CA THR A 131 -14.82 -15.90 29.08
C THR A 131 -14.64 -16.10 27.59
N ALA A 132 -14.02 -17.22 27.21
CA ALA A 132 -13.81 -17.59 25.82
C ALA A 132 -15.15 -17.56 25.06
N GLU A 133 -15.17 -16.95 23.87
CA GLU A 133 -16.36 -16.89 23.04
C GLU A 133 -16.83 -18.32 22.71
N PRO A 134 -18.12 -18.65 22.83
CA PRO A 134 -18.61 -19.98 22.53
C PRO A 134 -18.43 -20.31 21.04
N VAL A 135 -18.17 -21.59 20.75
CA VAL A 135 -18.15 -22.14 19.39
C VAL A 135 -19.50 -21.87 18.71
N SER A 136 -19.47 -21.50 17.42
CA SER A 136 -20.69 -21.28 16.65
C SER A 136 -21.52 -22.56 16.58
N GLN A 137 -22.79 -22.48 16.97
CA GLN A 137 -23.73 -23.61 16.92
C GLN A 137 -24.33 -23.83 15.52
N LEU A 138 -24.21 -22.84 14.63
CA LEU A 138 -24.69 -22.93 13.25
C LEU A 138 -23.57 -23.39 12.31
N PRO A 139 -23.88 -24.19 11.28
CA PRO A 139 -22.92 -24.54 10.24
C PRO A 139 -22.31 -23.28 9.63
N ALA A 140 -20.98 -23.19 9.65
CA ALA A 140 -20.25 -22.08 9.05
C ALA A 140 -20.33 -22.11 7.51
N VAL A 141 -20.49 -23.29 6.92
CA VAL A 141 -20.40 -23.54 5.48
C VAL A 141 -21.48 -24.50 4.97
N ASN A 142 -21.88 -24.31 3.71
CA ASN A 142 -22.75 -25.16 2.91
C ASN A 142 -21.97 -25.64 1.67
N GLY A 143 -21.42 -26.85 1.73
CA GLY A 143 -20.46 -27.32 0.72
C GLY A 143 -19.19 -26.46 0.75
N ILE A 144 -18.88 -25.81 -0.37
CA ILE A 144 -17.74 -24.88 -0.49
C ILE A 144 -18.11 -23.41 -0.27
N PHE A 145 -19.36 -23.11 0.08
CA PHE A 145 -19.80 -21.73 0.29
C PHE A 145 -19.94 -21.44 1.79
N TRP A 146 -19.61 -20.22 2.20
CA TRP A 146 -20.03 -19.73 3.52
C TRP A 146 -21.55 -19.80 3.64
N SER A 147 -22.06 -20.15 4.83
CA SER A 147 -23.50 -20.15 5.07
C SER A 147 -24.05 -18.72 5.11
N ASP A 148 -25.35 -18.54 4.86
CA ASP A 148 -25.99 -17.21 4.92
C ASP A 148 -25.80 -16.54 6.29
N ALA A 149 -25.76 -17.33 7.37
CA ALA A 149 -25.48 -16.86 8.72
C ALA A 149 -24.04 -16.35 8.87
N ALA A 150 -23.05 -17.07 8.31
CA ALA A 150 -21.65 -16.65 8.31
C ALA A 150 -21.47 -15.36 7.48
N GLU A 151 -22.02 -15.30 6.27
CA GLU A 151 -21.92 -14.11 5.42
C GLU A 151 -22.60 -12.87 6.03
N SER A 152 -23.76 -13.05 6.66
CA SER A 152 -24.53 -11.98 7.32
C SER A 152 -23.90 -11.50 8.63
N SER A 153 -22.97 -12.27 9.20
CA SER A 153 -22.23 -11.87 10.40
C SER A 153 -21.14 -10.84 10.11
N VAL A 154 -20.71 -10.71 8.84
CA VAL A 154 -19.65 -9.79 8.44
C VAL A 154 -20.16 -8.34 8.46
N PRO A 155 -19.37 -7.38 8.96
CA PRO A 155 -19.75 -5.97 8.92
C PRO A 155 -19.94 -5.48 7.48
N ALA A 156 -20.92 -4.61 7.27
CA ALA A 156 -21.36 -4.16 5.95
C ALA A 156 -20.27 -3.50 5.07
N GLY A 157 -19.22 -2.91 5.66
CA GLY A 157 -18.17 -2.22 4.89
C GLY A 157 -18.72 -1.09 4.00
N PHE A 158 -18.14 -0.93 2.81
CA PHE A 158 -18.37 0.17 1.86
C PHE A 158 -19.17 -0.25 0.62
N HIS A 159 -20.41 -0.69 0.81
CA HIS A 159 -21.30 -0.98 -0.31
C HIS A 159 -21.53 0.22 -1.25
N SER A 160 -21.92 -0.06 -2.50
CA SER A 160 -22.07 0.92 -3.58
C SER A 160 -22.87 2.17 -3.22
N ARG A 161 -23.97 2.04 -2.46
CA ARG A 161 -24.77 3.20 -2.00
C ARG A 161 -23.97 4.12 -1.08
N GLN A 162 -23.33 3.57 -0.05
CA GLN A 162 -22.54 4.34 0.91
C GLN A 162 -21.32 4.99 0.25
N ALA A 163 -20.64 4.23 -0.61
CA ALA A 163 -19.54 4.76 -1.39
C ALA A 163 -19.99 5.92 -2.29
N THR A 164 -21.12 5.77 -2.99
CA THR A 164 -21.68 6.81 -3.87
C THR A 164 -22.03 8.08 -3.11
N HIS A 165 -22.64 7.96 -1.93
CA HIS A 165 -22.92 9.10 -1.07
C HIS A 165 -21.64 9.83 -0.64
N TRP A 166 -20.63 9.10 -0.17
CA TRP A 166 -19.35 9.70 0.22
C TRP A 166 -18.66 10.40 -0.96
N LYS A 167 -18.64 9.78 -2.15
CA LYS A 167 -18.03 10.38 -3.35
C LYS A 167 -18.75 11.66 -3.77
N ALA A 168 -20.09 11.70 -3.67
CA ALA A 168 -20.86 12.89 -4.00
C ALA A 168 -20.54 14.05 -3.03
N ALA A 169 -20.43 13.76 -1.73
CA ALA A 169 -20.03 14.73 -0.72
C ALA A 169 -18.62 15.29 -1.00
N VAL A 170 -17.64 14.41 -1.26
CA VAL A 170 -16.26 14.82 -1.56
C VAL A 170 -16.17 15.68 -2.80
N LYS A 171 -16.95 15.40 -3.85
CA LYS A 171 -16.97 16.21 -5.08
C LYS A 171 -17.58 17.59 -4.88
N ALA A 172 -18.55 17.72 -3.97
CA ALA A 172 -19.24 18.98 -3.72
C ALA A 172 -18.54 19.86 -2.66
N ALA A 173 -17.72 19.27 -1.80
CA ALA A 173 -17.06 19.96 -0.71
C ALA A 173 -15.89 20.84 -1.17
N THR A 174 -15.66 21.93 -0.42
CA THR A 174 -14.39 22.67 -0.45
C THR A 174 -13.41 22.08 0.55
N ILE A 175 -12.13 22.17 0.25
CA ILE A 175 -11.05 21.68 1.10
C ILE A 175 -10.54 22.84 1.94
N VAL A 176 -10.65 22.70 3.25
CA VAL A 176 -10.35 23.77 4.23
C VAL A 176 -8.98 23.59 4.88
N ASP A 177 -8.47 22.36 4.93
CA ASP A 177 -7.14 22.07 5.42
C ASP A 177 -6.49 20.89 4.69
N ILE A 178 -5.16 20.92 4.61
CA ILE A 178 -4.33 19.78 4.25
C ILE A 178 -3.10 19.73 5.15
N ARG A 179 -2.77 18.53 5.65
CA ARG A 179 -1.65 18.30 6.56
C ARG A 179 -0.95 16.98 6.25
N GLU A 180 0.25 16.80 6.79
CA GLU A 180 0.97 15.53 6.65
C GLU A 180 0.16 14.38 7.26
N GLY A 181 0.19 13.23 6.61
CA GLY A 181 -0.59 12.06 7.02
C GLY A 181 -0.78 11.07 5.87
N CYS A 182 -1.45 9.95 6.18
CA CYS A 182 -1.74 8.89 5.20
C CYS A 182 -0.49 8.21 4.63
N GLY A 183 0.57 8.07 5.44
CA GLY A 183 1.75 7.25 5.13
C GLY A 183 2.89 8.03 4.48
N ARG A 184 2.88 8.18 3.15
CA ARG A 184 4.06 8.69 2.40
C ARG A 184 4.25 10.20 2.51
N MET A 185 5.48 10.66 2.29
CA MET A 185 5.88 12.08 2.35
C MET A 185 5.02 13.01 1.48
N GLN A 186 4.54 12.56 0.31
CA GLN A 186 3.66 13.36 -0.56
C GLN A 186 2.17 13.16 -0.30
N ASN A 187 1.79 12.19 0.53
CA ASN A 187 0.39 12.00 0.89
C ASN A 187 -0.04 13.08 1.89
N ARG A 188 -1.29 13.47 1.83
CA ARG A 188 -1.85 14.47 2.75
C ARG A 188 -3.13 13.96 3.35
N LEU A 189 -3.35 14.26 4.62
CA LEU A 189 -4.66 14.21 5.22
C LEU A 189 -5.38 15.51 4.85
N VAL A 190 -6.54 15.37 4.21
CA VAL A 190 -7.38 16.46 3.70
C VAL A 190 -8.61 16.59 4.58
N GLU A 191 -8.94 17.81 4.97
CA GLU A 191 -10.15 18.14 5.70
C GLU A 191 -11.10 18.92 4.80
N LEU A 192 -12.34 18.42 4.70
CA LEU A 192 -13.42 19.03 3.96
C LEU A 192 -14.14 20.05 4.86
N ASN A 193 -14.90 20.96 4.26
CA ASN A 193 -15.66 21.99 4.98
C ASN A 193 -16.71 21.45 5.97
N ASP A 194 -17.14 20.20 5.81
CA ASP A 194 -18.02 19.46 6.71
C ASP A 194 -17.26 18.62 7.75
N GLN A 195 -15.95 18.86 7.89
CA GLN A 195 -15.02 18.13 8.79
C GLN A 195 -14.81 16.66 8.40
N VAL A 196 -15.28 16.22 7.24
CA VAL A 196 -14.95 14.90 6.72
C VAL A 196 -13.47 14.85 6.36
N LEU A 197 -12.80 13.77 6.75
CA LEU A 197 -11.39 13.54 6.44
C LEU A 197 -11.22 12.61 5.24
N SER A 198 -10.22 12.90 4.41
CA SER A 198 -9.83 12.06 3.28
C SER A 198 -8.30 11.95 3.18
N CYS A 199 -7.82 10.80 2.76
CA CYS A 199 -6.42 10.63 2.37
C CYS A 199 -6.23 11.05 0.91
N ALA A 200 -5.42 12.07 0.69
CA ALA A 200 -4.91 12.43 -0.62
C ALA A 200 -3.62 11.67 -0.93
N ARG A 201 -3.65 10.90 -2.02
CA ARG A 201 -2.52 10.13 -2.54
C ARG A 201 -2.09 10.74 -3.86
N TYR A 202 -0.89 11.31 -3.86
CA TYR A 202 -0.24 11.85 -5.05
C TYR A 202 0.79 10.85 -5.57
N ARG A 203 0.76 10.54 -6.87
CA ARG A 203 1.76 9.66 -7.50
C ARG A 203 2.29 10.22 -8.81
N PRO A 204 3.61 10.10 -9.06
CA PRO A 204 4.16 10.37 -10.37
C PRO A 204 3.74 9.28 -11.37
N ASN A 205 3.64 8.02 -10.94
CA ASN A 205 3.27 6.89 -11.81
C ASN A 205 1.74 6.73 -11.97
N ASN A 206 1.27 6.60 -13.21
CA ASN A 206 -0.13 6.29 -13.51
C ASN A 206 -0.53 4.88 -13.07
N ASP A 207 0.36 3.89 -13.18
CA ASP A 207 0.06 2.49 -12.88
C ASP A 207 -0.45 2.33 -11.44
N GLN A 208 0.17 3.04 -10.50
CA GLN A 208 -0.22 3.02 -9.08
C GLN A 208 -1.58 3.67 -8.85
N MET A 209 -1.87 4.79 -9.53
CA MET A 209 -3.18 5.42 -9.40
C MET A 209 -4.29 4.60 -10.04
N GLN A 210 -4.00 3.99 -11.19
CA GLN A 210 -4.91 3.05 -11.84
C GLN A 210 -5.13 1.82 -10.93
N GLY A 211 -4.08 1.31 -10.29
CA GLY A 211 -4.15 0.24 -9.30
C GLY A 211 -5.16 0.54 -8.21
N GLU A 212 -5.06 1.70 -7.54
CA GLU A 212 -6.00 2.10 -6.49
C GLU A 212 -7.44 2.26 -7.00
N LEU A 213 -7.64 3.01 -8.08
CA LEU A 213 -8.98 3.30 -8.62
C LEU A 213 -9.70 2.05 -9.12
N PHE A 214 -9.04 1.28 -9.99
CA PHE A 214 -9.66 0.12 -10.62
C PHE A 214 -9.78 -1.06 -9.65
N SER A 215 -8.94 -1.14 -8.61
CA SER A 215 -9.16 -2.08 -7.51
C SER A 215 -10.47 -1.77 -6.79
N PHE A 216 -10.74 -0.50 -6.46
CA PHE A 216 -12.03 -0.13 -5.87
C PHE A 216 -13.21 -0.43 -6.79
N TYR A 217 -13.13 -0.10 -8.09
CA TYR A 217 -14.22 -0.40 -9.03
C TYR A 217 -14.47 -1.89 -9.16
N LEU A 218 -13.41 -2.69 -9.28
CA LEU A 218 -13.51 -4.13 -9.35
C LEU A 218 -14.10 -4.71 -8.06
N ALA A 219 -13.70 -4.23 -6.88
CA ALA A 219 -14.28 -4.66 -5.62
C ALA A 219 -15.79 -4.43 -5.57
N GLN A 220 -16.27 -3.30 -6.10
CA GLN A 220 -17.72 -3.03 -6.19
C GLN A 220 -18.43 -3.99 -7.15
N LEU A 221 -17.81 -4.36 -8.28
CA LEU A 221 -18.37 -5.34 -9.22
C LEU A 221 -18.40 -6.76 -8.62
N LEU A 222 -17.37 -7.10 -7.83
CA LEU A 222 -17.26 -8.38 -7.13
C LEU A 222 -18.15 -8.45 -5.88
N GLY A 223 -18.71 -7.34 -5.43
CA GLY A 223 -19.50 -7.29 -4.19
C GLY A 223 -18.65 -7.36 -2.92
N ILE A 224 -17.36 -7.01 -3.01
CA ILE A 224 -16.42 -6.99 -1.89
C ILE A 224 -16.43 -5.59 -1.26
N PRO A 225 -17.03 -5.41 -0.06
CA PRO A 225 -17.23 -4.09 0.53
C PRO A 225 -16.02 -3.60 1.34
N ASN A 226 -14.92 -4.34 1.38
CA ASN A 226 -13.76 -4.06 2.22
C ASN A 226 -12.83 -2.97 1.67
N VAL A 227 -12.94 -2.65 0.37
CA VAL A 227 -12.09 -1.62 -0.28
C VAL A 227 -12.65 -0.22 -0.04
N VAL A 228 -11.78 0.67 0.43
CA VAL A 228 -12.14 2.05 0.76
C VAL A 228 -12.58 2.82 -0.49
N PRO A 229 -13.66 3.61 -0.43
CA PRO A 229 -14.07 4.47 -1.53
C PRO A 229 -12.96 5.46 -1.92
N VAL A 230 -12.75 5.60 -3.23
CA VAL A 230 -11.74 6.49 -3.80
C VAL A 230 -12.29 7.24 -5.01
N VAL A 231 -11.81 8.48 -5.21
CA VAL A 231 -12.06 9.30 -6.40
C VAL A 231 -10.76 9.93 -6.88
N ALA A 232 -10.61 10.08 -8.20
CA ALA A 232 -9.57 10.95 -8.75
C ALA A 232 -10.10 12.37 -8.92
N THR A 233 -9.27 13.34 -8.56
CA THR A 233 -9.52 14.77 -8.76
C THR A 233 -8.22 15.47 -9.14
N ARG A 234 -8.29 16.75 -9.48
CA ARG A 234 -7.12 17.60 -9.68
C ARG A 234 -7.08 18.63 -8.58
N ALA A 235 -5.91 18.84 -7.98
CA ALA A 235 -5.69 19.81 -6.91
C ALA A 235 -5.68 21.27 -7.41
N VAL A 236 -6.74 21.67 -8.10
CA VAL A 236 -6.91 22.98 -8.76
C VAL A 236 -8.37 23.45 -8.67
N GLY A 237 -8.62 24.73 -8.95
CA GLY A 237 -9.97 25.29 -8.98
C GLY A 237 -10.57 25.58 -7.60
N LYS A 238 -11.86 25.92 -7.57
CA LYS A 238 -12.56 26.40 -6.36
C LYS A 238 -12.53 25.42 -5.18
N GLN A 239 -12.51 24.12 -5.44
CA GLN A 239 -12.43 23.12 -4.38
C GLN A 239 -11.14 23.22 -3.56
N TRP A 240 -10.04 23.68 -4.16
CA TRP A 240 -8.70 23.65 -3.59
C TRP A 240 -8.11 25.04 -3.33
N SER A 241 -8.88 26.12 -3.57
CA SER A 241 -8.38 27.50 -3.56
C SER A 241 -7.72 27.89 -2.24
N ASP A 242 -8.28 27.43 -1.13
CA ASP A 242 -7.89 27.88 0.21
C ASP A 242 -6.63 27.18 0.71
N VAL A 243 -6.22 26.10 0.03
CA VAL A 243 -5.08 25.25 0.43
C VAL A 243 -3.93 25.23 -0.59
N ILE A 244 -3.96 26.10 -1.62
CA ILE A 244 -2.90 26.20 -2.64
C ILE A 244 -1.48 26.31 -2.05
N PRO A 245 -1.20 27.16 -1.04
CA PRO A 245 0.14 27.24 -0.46
C PRO A 245 0.62 25.91 0.13
N LYS A 246 -0.30 25.14 0.71
CA LYS A 246 0.03 23.83 1.31
C LYS A 246 0.19 22.74 0.24
N ILE A 247 -0.49 22.85 -0.90
CA ILE A 247 -0.27 21.97 -2.07
C ILE A 247 1.14 22.17 -2.62
N GLN A 248 1.61 23.42 -2.69
CA GLN A 248 2.98 23.75 -3.11
C GLN A 248 4.01 23.18 -2.13
N GLN A 249 3.75 23.28 -0.82
CA GLN A 249 4.59 22.64 0.21
C GLN A 249 4.62 21.12 0.06
N ALA A 250 3.51 20.50 -0.37
CA ALA A 250 3.44 19.07 -0.68
C ALA A 250 4.17 18.68 -1.99
N ARG A 251 4.66 19.66 -2.74
CA ARG A 251 5.36 19.49 -4.02
C ARG A 251 4.55 18.69 -5.04
N TRP A 252 3.23 18.87 -5.04
CA TRP A 252 2.37 18.28 -6.07
C TRP A 252 2.48 19.07 -7.36
N GLN A 253 2.63 18.37 -8.49
CA GLN A 253 2.68 19.04 -9.79
C GLN A 253 1.30 19.59 -10.16
N PRO A 254 1.22 20.85 -10.65
CA PRO A 254 -0.03 21.43 -11.11
C PRO A 254 -0.73 20.56 -12.16
N GLY A 255 -2.03 20.33 -11.97
CA GLY A 255 -2.86 19.59 -12.92
C GLY A 255 -2.68 18.07 -12.92
N ARG A 256 -1.67 17.52 -12.23
CA ARG A 256 -1.54 16.09 -12.00
C ARG A 256 -2.71 15.59 -11.13
N PRO A 257 -3.33 14.44 -11.47
CA PRO A 257 -4.34 13.83 -10.61
C PRO A 257 -3.83 13.51 -9.21
N VAL A 258 -4.75 13.62 -8.26
CA VAL A 258 -4.61 13.20 -6.86
C VAL A 258 -5.79 12.31 -6.56
N LEU A 259 -5.54 11.19 -5.87
CA LEU A 259 -6.60 10.30 -5.43
C LEU A 259 -7.03 10.68 -4.02
N LEU A 260 -8.32 10.91 -3.81
CA LEU A 260 -8.90 11.07 -2.49
C LEU A 260 -9.57 9.75 -2.11
N SER A 261 -9.12 9.12 -1.03
CA SER A 261 -9.80 7.97 -0.42
C SER A 261 -10.32 8.32 0.96
N ARG A 262 -11.41 7.66 1.38
CA ARG A 262 -12.03 7.94 2.69
C ARG A 262 -11.03 7.66 3.82
N TYR A 263 -10.85 8.64 4.70
CA TYR A 263 -10.11 8.41 5.94
C TYR A 263 -10.98 7.65 6.94
N ILE A 264 -10.38 6.68 7.63
CA ILE A 264 -11.04 5.88 8.66
C ILE A 264 -10.14 5.91 9.88
N ASP A 265 -10.69 6.35 11.00
CA ASP A 265 -9.97 6.52 12.24
C ASP A 265 -9.95 5.22 13.08
N GLY A 266 -8.95 5.09 13.95
CA GLY A 266 -8.86 4.04 14.96
C GLY A 266 -8.72 2.62 14.38
N LEU A 267 -8.11 2.48 13.20
CA LEU A 267 -7.82 1.18 12.61
C LEU A 267 -6.56 0.55 13.23
N GLU A 268 -6.59 -0.77 13.41
CA GLU A 268 -5.47 -1.58 13.93
C GLU A 268 -4.87 -2.46 12.82
N PRO A 269 -3.58 -2.86 12.91
CA PRO A 269 -3.01 -3.82 11.97
C PRO A 269 -3.74 -5.16 11.99
N ALA A 270 -4.00 -5.74 10.82
CA ALA A 270 -4.60 -7.07 10.71
C ALA A 270 -3.53 -8.15 10.53
N PHE A 271 -3.63 -9.24 11.28
CA PHE A 271 -2.70 -10.36 11.23
C PHE A 271 -3.24 -11.47 10.35
N ILE A 272 -2.35 -12.16 9.62
CA ILE A 272 -2.71 -13.32 8.79
C ILE A 272 -3.23 -14.43 9.71
N PRO A 273 -4.39 -15.07 9.45
CA PRO A 273 -4.91 -16.16 10.24
C PRO A 273 -3.91 -17.30 10.32
N GLU A 274 -3.80 -17.95 11.48
CA GLU A 274 -2.77 -18.97 11.74
C GLU A 274 -2.77 -20.08 10.69
N MET A 275 -3.96 -20.58 10.32
CA MET A 275 -4.14 -21.60 9.28
C MET A 275 -3.70 -21.18 7.87
N LEU A 276 -3.41 -19.89 7.66
CA LEU A 276 -2.94 -19.33 6.39
C LEU A 276 -1.46 -18.91 6.45
N ARG A 277 -0.74 -19.18 7.54
CA ARG A 277 0.66 -18.74 7.70
C ARG A 277 1.65 -19.73 7.09
N ASP A 278 1.47 -21.01 7.35
CA ASP A 278 2.46 -22.05 7.06
C ASP A 278 2.36 -22.65 5.63
N LYS A 279 3.26 -23.58 5.29
CA LYS A 279 3.30 -24.23 3.97
C LYS A 279 2.09 -25.13 3.70
N ASN A 280 1.43 -25.62 4.74
CA ASN A 280 0.22 -26.44 4.69
C ASN A 280 -1.05 -25.58 4.71
N ARG A 281 -0.95 -24.27 4.51
CA ARG A 281 -2.10 -23.35 4.44
C ARG A 281 -3.30 -23.97 3.71
N HIS A 282 -4.44 -24.01 4.37
CA HIS A 282 -5.68 -24.51 3.80
C HIS A 282 -6.87 -23.84 4.50
N LEU A 283 -7.91 -23.51 3.73
CA LEU A 283 -9.21 -23.04 4.19
C LEU A 283 -10.29 -23.82 3.45
N HIS A 284 -10.61 -24.97 4.03
CA HIS A 284 -11.52 -25.98 3.52
C HIS A 284 -12.73 -26.14 4.46
N PRO A 285 -13.84 -26.77 3.99
CA PRO A 285 -15.04 -26.93 4.80
C PRO A 285 -14.84 -27.67 6.14
N SER A 286 -13.83 -28.54 6.23
CA SER A 286 -13.47 -29.25 7.48
C SER A 286 -12.95 -28.34 8.58
N ASP A 287 -12.29 -27.25 8.19
CA ASP A 287 -11.45 -26.48 9.11
C ASP A 287 -12.27 -25.53 9.98
N VAL A 288 -13.49 -25.23 9.54
CA VAL A 288 -14.37 -24.22 10.13
C VAL A 288 -15.43 -24.79 11.08
N LYS A 289 -15.40 -26.11 11.34
CA LYS A 289 -16.43 -26.80 12.14
C LYS A 289 -16.43 -26.41 13.63
N ASN A 290 -15.26 -26.05 14.17
CA ASN A 290 -15.06 -25.78 15.60
C ASN A 290 -14.56 -24.35 15.86
N MET A 291 -15.09 -23.38 15.10
CA MET A 291 -14.68 -21.98 15.21
C MET A 291 -15.74 -21.14 15.92
N THR A 292 -15.28 -20.10 16.61
CA THR A 292 -16.15 -19.07 17.17
C THR A 292 -16.75 -18.22 16.05
N ARG A 293 -17.78 -17.44 16.37
CA ARG A 293 -18.40 -16.54 15.40
C ARG A 293 -17.41 -15.48 14.92
N SER A 294 -16.59 -14.91 15.80
CA SER A 294 -15.57 -13.93 15.42
C SER A 294 -14.51 -14.49 14.46
N GLN A 295 -14.07 -15.74 14.67
CA GLN A 295 -13.14 -16.43 13.77
C GLN A 295 -13.76 -16.66 12.39
N ILE A 296 -15.02 -17.10 12.33
CA ILE A 296 -15.76 -17.27 11.07
C ILE A 296 -15.90 -15.91 10.36
N GLN A 297 -16.30 -14.87 11.08
CA GLN A 297 -16.44 -13.50 10.54
C GLN A 297 -15.13 -12.99 9.92
N GLU A 298 -14.00 -13.29 10.57
CA GLU A 298 -12.67 -12.96 10.04
C GLU A 298 -12.38 -13.76 8.76
N LEU A 299 -12.54 -15.09 8.79
CA LEU A 299 -12.20 -15.96 7.65
C LEU A 299 -13.06 -15.71 6.40
N VAL A 300 -14.33 -15.31 6.56
CA VAL A 300 -15.16 -14.87 5.42
C VAL A 300 -14.47 -13.71 4.69
N GLN A 301 -13.98 -12.71 5.42
CA GLN A 301 -13.32 -11.55 4.83
C GLN A 301 -11.93 -11.90 4.26
N TRP A 302 -11.19 -12.82 4.87
CA TRP A 302 -9.92 -13.32 4.34
C TRP A 302 -10.08 -14.12 3.04
N SER A 303 -11.17 -14.89 2.90
CA SER A 303 -11.45 -15.59 1.65
C SER A 303 -11.67 -14.59 0.50
N ASP A 304 -12.43 -13.52 0.72
CA ASP A 304 -12.60 -12.43 -0.26
C ASP A 304 -11.27 -11.69 -0.52
N LEU A 305 -10.46 -11.43 0.51
CA LEU A 305 -9.15 -10.77 0.36
C LEU A 305 -8.23 -11.56 -0.55
N ILE A 306 -8.08 -12.87 -0.32
CA ILE A 306 -7.18 -13.73 -1.11
C ILE A 306 -7.66 -13.80 -2.56
N LEU A 307 -8.97 -13.95 -2.80
CA LEU A 307 -9.53 -13.89 -4.16
C LEU A 307 -9.24 -12.53 -4.81
N PHE A 308 -9.47 -11.45 -4.09
CA PHE A 308 -9.29 -10.10 -4.59
C PHE A 308 -7.82 -9.81 -4.94
N ASP A 309 -6.90 -10.07 -4.01
CA ASP A 309 -5.47 -9.91 -4.21
C ASP A 309 -4.95 -10.83 -5.31
N TYR A 310 -5.49 -12.05 -5.45
CA TYR A 310 -5.22 -12.89 -6.60
C TYR A 310 -5.66 -12.16 -7.87
N ILE A 311 -6.94 -11.81 -8.02
CA ILE A 311 -7.46 -11.21 -9.26
C ILE A 311 -6.68 -9.94 -9.62
N THR A 312 -6.44 -9.05 -8.67
CA THR A 312 -5.68 -7.81 -8.91
C THR A 312 -4.18 -8.01 -8.96
N ALA A 313 -3.64 -9.17 -8.60
CA ALA A 313 -2.21 -9.37 -8.37
C ALA A 313 -1.61 -8.35 -7.38
N ASN A 314 -2.34 -8.04 -6.30
CA ASN A 314 -1.84 -7.11 -5.29
C ASN A 314 -0.75 -7.79 -4.46
N LEU A 315 0.49 -7.32 -4.67
CA LEU A 315 1.69 -7.86 -4.05
C LEU A 315 1.96 -7.30 -2.65
N ASP A 316 1.33 -6.18 -2.25
CA ASP A 316 1.72 -5.40 -1.07
C ASP A 316 0.85 -5.70 0.16
N ARG A 317 0.50 -6.98 0.31
CA ARG A 317 -0.21 -7.58 1.45
C ARG A 317 0.41 -8.94 1.78
N VAL A 318 -0.37 -10.02 1.78
CA VAL A 318 0.08 -11.38 2.15
C VAL A 318 1.24 -11.87 1.27
N VAL A 319 1.22 -11.52 -0.03
CA VAL A 319 2.31 -11.88 -0.95
C VAL A 319 3.63 -11.25 -0.55
N ASN A 320 3.63 -10.03 -0.02
CA ASN A 320 4.82 -9.40 0.54
C ASN A 320 5.34 -10.19 1.74
N ASN A 321 4.46 -10.60 2.67
CA ASN A 321 4.87 -11.45 3.80
C ASN A 321 5.49 -12.78 3.31
N LEU A 322 4.87 -13.44 2.34
CA LEU A 322 5.36 -14.70 1.77
C LEU A 322 6.70 -14.54 1.05
N TYR A 323 6.86 -13.49 0.25
CA TYR A 323 8.10 -13.22 -0.44
C TYR A 323 9.25 -12.96 0.54
N ASN A 324 8.97 -12.27 1.65
CA ASN A 324 9.99 -11.95 2.65
C ASN A 324 10.34 -13.10 3.60
N LEU A 325 9.63 -14.23 3.55
CA LEU A 325 10.00 -15.44 4.32
C LEU A 325 11.42 -15.93 4.06
N GLN A 326 11.95 -15.64 2.87
CA GLN A 326 13.32 -16.03 2.51
C GLN A 326 14.40 -15.30 3.34
N TRP A 327 14.06 -14.15 3.95
CA TRP A 327 14.97 -13.37 4.78
C TRP A 327 14.57 -13.35 6.25
N ASN A 328 13.27 -13.48 6.55
CA ASN A 328 12.78 -13.53 7.92
C ASN A 328 11.71 -14.64 8.07
N PRO A 329 11.99 -15.73 8.80
CA PRO A 329 11.06 -16.84 8.96
C PRO A 329 9.78 -16.45 9.71
N ASP A 330 9.81 -15.37 10.49
CA ASP A 330 8.68 -14.89 11.30
C ASP A 330 7.77 -13.91 10.53
N MET A 331 8.02 -13.67 9.23
CA MET A 331 7.25 -12.68 8.44
C MET A 331 5.76 -12.96 8.39
N MET A 332 5.34 -14.23 8.44
CA MET A 332 3.91 -14.59 8.42
C MET A 332 3.21 -14.35 9.77
N SER A 333 3.97 -14.15 10.85
CA SER A 333 3.45 -13.72 12.16
C SER A 333 3.35 -12.19 12.29
N SER A 334 3.90 -11.46 11.33
CA SER A 334 3.75 -10.00 11.24
C SER A 334 2.40 -9.63 10.61
N PRO A 335 1.87 -8.42 10.87
CA PRO A 335 0.67 -7.93 10.20
C PRO A 335 0.83 -7.97 8.68
N ALA A 336 -0.28 -8.22 7.96
CA ALA A 336 -0.30 -8.05 6.52
C ALA A 336 -0.23 -6.56 6.21
N HIS A 337 0.72 -6.16 5.36
CA HIS A 337 0.88 -4.76 4.99
C HIS A 337 -0.40 -4.23 4.32
N ASN A 338 -0.70 -2.95 4.52
CA ASN A 338 -1.89 -2.26 4.00
C ASN A 338 -3.26 -2.92 4.31
N LEU A 339 -3.30 -3.89 5.21
CA LEU A 339 -4.51 -4.51 5.71
C LEU A 339 -4.74 -4.10 7.16
N LEU A 340 -5.88 -3.48 7.38
CA LEU A 340 -6.23 -2.96 8.70
C LEU A 340 -7.55 -3.54 9.15
N ARG A 341 -7.81 -3.50 10.45
CA ARG A 341 -9.04 -3.96 11.07
C ARG A 341 -9.67 -2.82 11.86
N ASN A 342 -10.99 -2.73 11.82
CA ASN A 342 -11.72 -1.87 12.74
C ASN A 342 -11.95 -2.67 14.05
N PRO A 343 -11.36 -2.28 15.19
CA PRO A 343 -11.46 -3.06 16.42
C PRO A 343 -12.88 -3.15 16.98
N LYS A 344 -13.77 -2.20 16.63
CA LYS A 344 -15.15 -2.18 17.12
C LYS A 344 -16.07 -3.11 16.34
N THR A 345 -15.84 -3.26 15.04
CA THR A 345 -16.73 -4.03 14.16
C THR A 345 -16.10 -5.34 13.68
N GLY A 346 -14.78 -5.46 13.70
CA GLY A 346 -14.05 -6.57 13.08
C GLY A 346 -14.01 -6.49 11.54
N LEU A 347 -14.35 -5.33 10.95
CA LEU A 347 -14.24 -5.12 9.50
C LEU A 347 -12.76 -5.05 9.11
N LEU A 348 -12.35 -5.89 8.18
CA LEU A 348 -11.08 -5.75 7.46
C LEU A 348 -11.22 -4.64 6.41
N VAL A 349 -10.23 -3.76 6.35
CA VAL A 349 -10.20 -2.59 5.47
C VAL A 349 -8.99 -2.70 4.56
N PHE A 350 -9.27 -2.74 3.26
CA PHE A 350 -8.28 -2.92 2.22
C PHE A 350 -7.84 -1.53 1.74
N VAL A 351 -6.80 -0.98 2.37
CA VAL A 351 -6.22 0.32 2.00
C VAL A 351 -5.04 0.15 1.04
N ASP A 352 -4.63 1.20 0.33
CA ASP A 352 -3.42 1.22 -0.50
C ASP A 352 -3.32 0.06 -1.51
N ASN A 353 -4.27 0.02 -2.44
CA ASN A 353 -4.36 -0.99 -3.49
C ASN A 353 -3.57 -0.58 -4.75
N GLU A 354 -2.62 0.35 -4.60
CA GLU A 354 -1.79 0.89 -5.68
C GLU A 354 -0.88 -0.16 -6.33
N SER A 355 -0.59 -1.23 -5.58
CA SER A 355 0.22 -2.36 -6.05
C SER A 355 -0.60 -3.43 -6.79
N GLY A 356 -1.90 -3.22 -6.97
CA GLY A 356 -2.77 -4.07 -7.78
C GLY A 356 -2.85 -3.64 -9.25
N LEU A 357 -3.51 -4.49 -10.04
CA LEU A 357 -3.79 -4.36 -11.47
C LEU A 357 -2.53 -3.98 -12.24
N VAL A 358 -2.56 -2.90 -13.03
CA VAL A 358 -1.49 -2.46 -13.94
C VAL A 358 -0.09 -2.64 -13.35
N HIS A 359 0.14 -2.17 -12.12
CA HIS A 359 1.42 -2.33 -11.44
C HIS A 359 1.72 -3.80 -11.09
N GLY A 360 0.81 -4.48 -10.40
CA GLY A 360 0.97 -5.88 -9.99
C GLY A 360 1.11 -6.86 -11.18
N TYR A 361 0.37 -6.61 -12.26
CA TYR A 361 0.39 -7.40 -13.50
C TYR A 361 1.74 -7.40 -14.20
N ARG A 362 2.49 -6.31 -14.12
CA ARG A 362 3.86 -6.24 -14.65
C ARG A 362 4.83 -7.15 -13.89
N LEU A 363 4.52 -7.45 -12.63
CA LEU A 363 5.40 -8.18 -11.71
C LEU A 363 4.95 -9.65 -11.53
N LEU A 364 3.96 -10.10 -12.30
CA LEU A 364 3.43 -11.46 -12.19
C LEU A 364 4.49 -12.54 -12.40
N GLU A 365 5.47 -12.34 -13.27
CA GLU A 365 6.55 -13.33 -13.47
C GLU A 365 7.25 -13.68 -12.16
N LYS A 366 7.50 -12.68 -11.30
CA LYS A 366 8.16 -12.84 -10.00
C LYS A 366 7.20 -13.32 -8.90
N TYR A 367 5.98 -12.77 -8.83
CA TYR A 367 5.11 -12.94 -7.66
C TYR A 367 3.93 -13.91 -7.83
N ASN A 368 3.64 -14.38 -9.05
CA ASN A 368 2.45 -15.20 -9.30
C ASN A 368 2.46 -16.55 -8.57
N VAL A 369 3.64 -17.10 -8.24
CA VAL A 369 3.75 -18.33 -7.44
C VAL A 369 3.12 -18.18 -6.06
N TYR A 370 3.32 -17.04 -5.40
CA TYR A 370 2.74 -16.76 -4.08
C TYR A 370 1.23 -16.56 -4.15
N HIS A 371 0.76 -15.81 -5.16
CA HIS A 371 -0.67 -15.68 -5.42
C HIS A 371 -1.35 -17.02 -5.67
N LYS A 372 -0.76 -17.88 -6.51
CA LYS A 372 -1.29 -19.22 -6.78
C LYS A 372 -1.32 -20.07 -5.52
N SER A 373 -0.27 -20.04 -4.70
CA SER A 373 -0.24 -20.78 -3.44
C SER A 373 -1.38 -20.38 -2.50
N LEU A 374 -1.72 -19.10 -2.42
CA LEU A 374 -2.85 -18.62 -1.61
C LEU A 374 -4.20 -19.01 -2.22
N LEU A 375 -4.38 -18.86 -3.54
CA LEU A 375 -5.63 -19.25 -4.20
C LEU A 375 -5.91 -20.75 -4.05
N GLN A 376 -4.89 -21.59 -4.22
CA GLN A 376 -4.99 -23.04 -4.11
C GLN A 376 -5.30 -23.53 -2.69
N ALA A 377 -5.05 -22.69 -1.69
CA ALA A 377 -5.39 -22.96 -0.30
C ALA A 377 -6.90 -22.80 -0.02
N LEU A 378 -7.65 -22.15 -0.91
CA LEU A 378 -9.07 -21.87 -0.70
C LEU A 378 -9.96 -22.94 -1.31
N CYS A 379 -10.86 -23.49 -0.49
CA CYS A 379 -12.09 -24.19 -0.91
C CYS A 379 -13.32 -23.79 -0.09
N VAL A 380 -13.30 -22.59 0.49
CA VAL A 380 -14.48 -21.94 1.07
C VAL A 380 -14.58 -20.52 0.53
N PHE A 381 -15.72 -20.18 -0.06
CA PHE A 381 -15.91 -18.92 -0.78
C PHE A 381 -17.22 -18.24 -0.40
N ARG A 382 -17.26 -16.93 -0.59
CA ARG A 382 -18.50 -16.16 -0.49
C ARG A 382 -19.35 -16.36 -1.74
N LYS A 383 -20.61 -16.76 -1.57
CA LYS A 383 -21.54 -17.07 -2.66
C LYS A 383 -21.74 -15.88 -3.59
N GLN A 384 -21.93 -14.68 -3.01
CA GLN A 384 -22.13 -13.46 -3.79
C GLN A 384 -20.89 -13.09 -4.62
N THR A 385 -19.69 -13.26 -4.06
CA THR A 385 -18.43 -12.98 -4.76
C THR A 385 -18.25 -13.91 -5.96
N ILE A 386 -18.45 -15.21 -5.77
CA ILE A 386 -18.34 -16.19 -6.88
C ILE A 386 -19.41 -15.96 -7.95
N ALA A 387 -20.65 -15.64 -7.57
CA ALA A 387 -21.70 -15.30 -8.54
C ALA A 387 -21.32 -14.07 -9.40
N SER A 388 -20.67 -13.07 -8.80
CA SER A 388 -20.14 -11.93 -9.55
C SER A 388 -18.96 -12.31 -10.45
N ILE A 389 -18.04 -13.16 -9.99
CA ILE A 389 -16.92 -13.66 -10.80
C ILE A 389 -17.43 -14.40 -12.03
N ARG A 390 -18.35 -15.36 -11.87
CA ARG A 390 -19.01 -16.10 -12.96
C ARG A 390 -19.62 -15.15 -14.00
N ARG A 391 -20.30 -14.10 -13.53
CA ARG A 391 -20.86 -13.07 -14.42
C ARG A 391 -19.77 -12.35 -15.22
N LEU A 392 -18.66 -11.98 -14.59
CA LEU A 392 -17.56 -11.26 -15.26
C LEU A 392 -16.78 -12.16 -16.22
N VAL A 393 -16.61 -13.45 -15.91
CA VAL A 393 -15.96 -14.45 -16.77
C VAL A 393 -16.71 -14.61 -18.10
N ASN A 394 -18.04 -14.53 -18.05
CA ASN A 394 -18.92 -14.69 -19.21
C ASN A 394 -18.99 -13.46 -20.14
N LEU A 395 -18.45 -12.31 -19.72
CA LEU A 395 -18.39 -11.13 -20.58
C LEU A 395 -17.38 -11.32 -21.72
N SER A 396 -17.57 -10.64 -22.85
CA SER A 396 -16.51 -10.43 -23.84
C SER A 396 -15.43 -9.45 -23.32
N PRO A 397 -14.22 -9.43 -23.92
CA PRO A 397 -13.20 -8.42 -23.58
C PRO A 397 -13.73 -6.98 -23.70
N GLU A 398 -14.53 -6.70 -24.71
CA GLU A 398 -15.14 -5.39 -24.99
C GLU A 398 -16.18 -5.03 -23.93
N GLU A 399 -17.05 -5.97 -23.55
CA GLU A 399 -18.07 -5.75 -22.52
C GLU A 399 -17.43 -5.46 -21.16
N LEU A 400 -16.40 -6.23 -20.78
CA LEU A 400 -15.66 -5.99 -19.53
C LEU A 400 -14.94 -4.63 -19.56
N THR A 401 -14.35 -4.29 -20.70
CA THR A 401 -13.72 -2.97 -20.91
C THR A 401 -14.73 -1.85 -20.73
N GLN A 402 -15.88 -1.94 -21.38
CA GLN A 402 -16.96 -0.95 -21.27
C GLN A 402 -17.50 -0.85 -19.84
N LEU A 403 -17.65 -1.97 -19.13
CA LEU A 403 -18.11 -1.99 -17.75
C LEU A 403 -17.14 -1.24 -16.81
N LEU A 404 -15.84 -1.50 -16.94
CA LEU A 404 -14.81 -0.82 -16.16
C LEU A 404 -14.66 0.66 -16.58
N GLN A 405 -14.81 0.97 -17.86
CA GLN A 405 -14.75 2.35 -18.35
C GLN A 405 -15.93 3.19 -17.86
N LYS A 406 -17.15 2.63 -17.91
CA LYS A 406 -18.34 3.25 -17.29
C LYS A 406 -18.13 3.50 -15.80
N SER A 407 -17.52 2.54 -15.10
CA SER A 407 -17.16 2.71 -13.70
C SER A 407 -16.15 3.85 -13.51
N PHE A 408 -15.09 3.93 -14.32
CA PHE A 408 -14.11 5.01 -14.25
C PHE A 408 -14.75 6.38 -14.48
N GLN A 409 -15.55 6.53 -15.53
CA GLN A 409 -16.20 7.80 -15.88
C GLN A 409 -17.22 8.26 -14.83
N ALA A 410 -18.02 7.33 -14.29
CA ALA A 410 -19.00 7.65 -13.24
C ALA A 410 -18.32 8.07 -11.93
N ASN A 411 -17.21 7.40 -11.57
CA ASN A 411 -16.53 7.63 -10.31
C ASN A 411 -15.57 8.83 -10.36
N SER A 412 -14.90 9.05 -11.49
CA SER A 412 -13.86 10.06 -11.69
C SER A 412 -14.13 10.89 -12.95
N PRO A 413 -15.22 11.69 -12.98
CA PRO A 413 -15.61 12.45 -14.17
C PRO A 413 -14.54 13.47 -14.56
N ASN A 414 -14.37 13.68 -15.87
CA ASN A 414 -13.40 14.60 -16.47
C ASN A 414 -11.93 14.22 -16.23
N MET A 415 -11.63 12.98 -15.83
CA MET A 415 -10.25 12.51 -15.63
C MET A 415 -9.63 11.83 -16.86
N ASP A 416 -10.40 11.55 -17.92
CA ASP A 416 -9.92 10.85 -19.13
C ASP A 416 -8.72 11.54 -19.80
N GLY A 417 -8.64 12.88 -19.72
CA GLY A 417 -7.53 13.68 -20.26
C GLY A 417 -6.28 13.74 -19.36
N TYR A 418 -6.34 13.21 -18.14
CA TYR A 418 -5.27 13.34 -17.14
C TYR A 418 -4.79 12.00 -16.59
N LEU A 419 -5.63 10.96 -16.67
CA LEU A 419 -5.31 9.61 -16.28
C LEU A 419 -5.81 8.66 -17.38
N PRO A 420 -4.91 7.87 -18.01
CA PRO A 420 -5.33 6.93 -19.03
C PRO A 420 -6.22 5.83 -18.44
N PHE A 421 -7.06 5.25 -19.29
CA PHE A 421 -7.78 4.01 -18.97
C PHE A 421 -6.81 2.81 -18.90
N LEU A 422 -7.29 1.67 -18.39
CA LEU A 422 -6.51 0.43 -18.33
C LEU A 422 -6.04 -0.01 -19.74
N PRO A 423 -4.77 -0.41 -19.90
CA PRO A 423 -4.29 -0.99 -21.16
C PRO A 423 -5.02 -2.31 -21.49
N HIS A 424 -5.22 -2.63 -22.77
CA HIS A 424 -5.84 -3.90 -23.21
C HIS A 424 -5.19 -5.14 -22.57
N LYS A 425 -3.86 -5.19 -22.52
CA LYS A 425 -3.12 -6.27 -21.85
C LYS A 425 -3.54 -6.46 -20.39
N SER A 426 -3.88 -5.39 -19.67
CA SER A 426 -4.36 -5.50 -18.29
C SER A 426 -5.76 -6.09 -18.22
N ILE A 427 -6.62 -5.80 -19.19
CA ILE A 427 -7.95 -6.42 -19.30
C ILE A 427 -7.80 -7.92 -19.60
N ASP A 428 -6.92 -8.30 -20.51
CA ASP A 428 -6.67 -9.71 -20.84
C ASP A 428 -6.18 -10.51 -19.62
N ILE A 429 -5.22 -9.94 -18.88
CA ILE A 429 -4.72 -10.54 -17.64
C ILE A 429 -5.84 -10.65 -16.61
N LEU A 430 -6.65 -9.59 -16.42
CA LEU A 430 -7.78 -9.62 -15.49
C LEU A 430 -8.75 -10.76 -15.83
N ARG A 431 -9.11 -10.92 -17.11
CA ARG A 431 -9.99 -12.00 -17.58
C ARG A 431 -9.39 -13.37 -17.30
N GLN A 432 -8.11 -13.56 -17.61
CA GLN A 432 -7.43 -14.82 -17.35
C GLN A 432 -7.43 -15.15 -15.86
N ARG A 433 -7.18 -14.16 -14.98
CA ARG A 433 -7.17 -14.37 -13.54
C ARG A 433 -8.56 -14.66 -12.97
N LEU A 434 -9.61 -14.02 -13.49
CA LEU A 434 -10.99 -14.37 -13.16
C LEU A 434 -11.31 -15.83 -13.52
N ARG A 435 -10.86 -16.30 -14.70
CA ARG A 435 -11.02 -17.70 -15.12
C ARG A 435 -10.30 -18.68 -14.20
N HIS A 436 -9.07 -18.39 -13.80
CA HIS A 436 -8.35 -19.27 -12.86
C HIS A 436 -9.03 -19.36 -11.48
N VAL A 437 -9.70 -18.28 -11.04
CA VAL A 437 -10.51 -18.35 -9.81
C VAL A 437 -11.70 -19.28 -10.03
N GLU A 438 -12.40 -19.17 -11.16
CA GLU A 438 -13.51 -20.06 -11.49
C GLU A 438 -13.05 -21.52 -11.56
N GLU A 439 -11.92 -21.81 -12.20
CA GLU A 439 -11.32 -23.16 -12.26
C GLU A 439 -11.01 -23.72 -10.85
N GLN A 440 -10.53 -22.88 -9.93
CA GLN A 440 -10.32 -23.29 -8.54
C GLN A 440 -11.65 -23.57 -7.83
N VAL A 441 -12.69 -22.77 -8.08
CA VAL A 441 -14.03 -23.01 -7.53
C VAL A 441 -14.59 -24.34 -8.04
N GLU A 442 -14.55 -24.59 -9.35
CA GLU A 442 -15.00 -25.84 -9.98
C GLU A 442 -14.26 -27.05 -9.40
N LYS A 443 -12.95 -26.94 -9.20
CA LYS A 443 -12.14 -27.98 -8.55
C LYS A 443 -12.63 -28.27 -7.13
N CYS A 444 -12.90 -27.24 -6.34
CA CYS A 444 -13.41 -27.41 -4.97
C CYS A 444 -14.84 -27.96 -4.97
N GLU A 445 -15.71 -27.54 -5.89
CA GLU A 445 -17.06 -28.13 -6.05
C GLU A 445 -16.94 -29.63 -6.33
N ALA A 446 -16.10 -30.05 -7.28
CA ALA A 446 -15.87 -31.46 -7.59
C ALA A 446 -15.33 -32.27 -6.39
N GLN A 447 -14.52 -31.64 -5.53
CA GLN A 447 -13.93 -32.29 -4.36
C GLN A 447 -14.92 -32.43 -3.18
N TYR A 448 -15.83 -31.47 -3.00
CA TYR A 448 -16.68 -31.38 -1.81
C TYR A 448 -18.18 -31.51 -2.09
N THR A 449 -18.58 -31.76 -3.34
CA THR A 449 -19.95 -32.18 -3.64
C THR A 449 -20.16 -33.60 -3.09
N PRO A 450 -21.11 -33.81 -2.17
CA PRO A 450 -21.44 -35.15 -1.71
C PRO A 450 -21.92 -36.00 -2.90
N LEU A 451 -21.38 -37.22 -3.05
CA LEU A 451 -21.93 -38.23 -3.97
C LEU A 451 -23.36 -38.59 -3.59
#